data_AF-X1V4W6-F1
#
_entry.id   AF-X1V4W6-F1
#
_cell.length_a   1.000
_cell.length_b   1.000
_cell.length_c   1.000
_cell.angle_alpha   90.00
_cell.angle_beta   90.00
_cell.angle_gamma   90.00
#
_symmetry.space_group_name_H-M   'P 1'
#
loop_
_entity.id
_entity.type
_entity.pdbx_description
1 polymer ?
#
loop_
_entity_poly.entity_id
_entity_poly.type
_entity_poly.pdbx_seq_one_letter_code
_entity_poly.pdbx_strand_id
1 'polypeptide(L)'
;LREQPISSEVEDAVWQAVAALADAGAEIIDQVPMPNTRFGIPVYFVISRVEAASNLHRYDGVKYGYRYNRQVADLRELYRRSRGRGFGPQPKLRILMGMYVSAEQYEKGYYDQALRVRTLIRRDFEVAFDPEGPYRLDCLLTATTPTTAFEIGAVYGDSVLMQYADLLTVAANHAGVPGLSLPAGIDSKGLPIG
;
A
#
# COMPACT_ATOMS: atom_id res chain seq x y z
N LEU A 1 9.69 6.70 -14.59
CA LEU A 1 9.36 5.61 -13.64
C LEU A 1 10.29 4.46 -13.97
N ARG A 2 10.89 3.79 -12.98
CA ARG A 2 11.64 2.54 -13.25
C ARG A 2 10.63 1.41 -13.28
N GLU A 3 10.65 0.62 -14.35
CA GLU A 3 9.81 -0.56 -14.49
C GLU A 3 10.67 -1.79 -14.16
N GLN A 4 10.13 -2.68 -13.33
CA GLN A 4 10.74 -3.96 -13.03
C GLN A 4 9.74 -5.05 -13.41
N PRO A 5 10.15 -6.02 -14.24
CA PRO A 5 9.28 -7.13 -14.60
C PRO A 5 8.98 -7.98 -13.35
N ILE A 6 7.80 -8.58 -13.36
CA ILE A 6 7.40 -9.58 -12.36
C ILE A 6 8.29 -10.82 -12.56
N SER A 7 8.54 -11.58 -11.48
CA SER A 7 9.26 -12.86 -11.60
C SER A 7 8.50 -13.80 -12.55
N SER A 8 9.21 -14.47 -13.45
CA SER A 8 8.59 -15.43 -14.38
C SER A 8 7.86 -16.56 -13.64
N GLU A 9 8.39 -17.01 -12.50
CA GLU A 9 7.73 -18.03 -11.67
C GLU A 9 6.38 -17.56 -11.11
N VAL A 10 6.26 -16.26 -10.78
CA VAL A 10 5.01 -15.67 -10.30
C VAL A 10 4.03 -15.50 -11.46
N GLU A 11 4.52 -15.04 -12.61
CA GLU A 11 3.71 -14.89 -13.82
C GLU A 11 3.15 -16.26 -14.28
N ASP A 12 3.99 -17.29 -14.34
CA ASP A 12 3.60 -18.65 -14.69
C ASP A 12 2.55 -19.21 -13.72
N ALA A 13 2.72 -18.99 -12.40
CA ALA A 13 1.75 -19.43 -11.40
C ALA A 13 0.39 -18.74 -11.56
N VAL A 14 0.37 -17.43 -11.87
CA VAL A 14 -0.88 -16.71 -12.16
C VAL A 14 -1.55 -17.26 -13.42
N TRP A 15 -0.80 -17.52 -14.48
CA TRP A 15 -1.37 -18.10 -15.71
C TRP A 15 -1.88 -19.53 -15.51
N GLN A 16 -1.25 -20.33 -14.65
CA GLN A 16 -1.77 -21.63 -14.24
C GLN A 16 -3.08 -21.48 -13.47
N ALA A 17 -3.20 -20.49 -12.57
CA ALA A 17 -4.44 -20.20 -11.87
C ALA A 17 -5.55 -19.74 -12.84
N VAL A 18 -5.23 -18.91 -13.84
CA VAL A 18 -6.15 -18.51 -14.91
C VAL A 18 -6.67 -19.75 -15.65
N ALA A 19 -5.78 -20.67 -16.05
CA ALA A 19 -6.17 -21.90 -16.74
C ALA A 19 -7.10 -22.77 -15.88
N ALA A 20 -6.81 -22.94 -14.60
CA ALA A 20 -7.65 -23.70 -13.68
C ALA A 20 -9.05 -23.08 -13.49
N LEU A 21 -9.14 -21.75 -13.45
CA LEU A 21 -10.42 -21.04 -13.39
C LEU A 21 -11.22 -21.18 -14.69
N ALA A 22 -10.54 -21.11 -15.84
CA ALA A 22 -11.16 -21.34 -17.15
C ALA A 22 -11.72 -22.77 -17.27
N ASP A 23 -10.96 -23.78 -16.84
CA ASP A 23 -11.38 -25.18 -16.81
C ASP A 23 -12.59 -25.40 -15.87
N ALA A 24 -12.69 -24.61 -14.80
CA ALA A 24 -13.83 -24.59 -13.89
C ALA A 24 -15.05 -23.82 -14.44
N GLY A 25 -14.94 -23.22 -15.62
CA GLY A 25 -16.03 -22.53 -16.32
C GLY A 25 -16.05 -21.01 -16.19
N ALA A 26 -15.00 -20.38 -15.67
CA ALA A 26 -14.90 -18.93 -15.66
C ALA A 26 -14.63 -18.37 -17.07
N GLU A 27 -15.33 -17.29 -17.43
CA GLU A 27 -15.00 -16.52 -18.63
C GLU A 27 -13.75 -15.66 -18.35
N ILE A 28 -12.72 -15.82 -19.18
CA ILE A 28 -11.47 -15.08 -19.02
C ILE A 28 -11.48 -13.87 -19.95
N ILE A 29 -11.48 -12.69 -19.36
CA ILE A 29 -11.32 -11.41 -20.06
C ILE A 29 -9.91 -10.91 -19.79
N ASP A 30 -9.08 -10.89 -20.83
CA ASP A 30 -7.69 -10.45 -20.75
C ASP A 30 -7.52 -8.97 -21.09
N GLN A 31 -6.33 -8.45 -20.82
CA GLN A 31 -5.90 -7.08 -21.16
C GLN A 31 -6.85 -5.96 -20.69
N VAL A 32 -7.49 -6.13 -19.53
CA VAL A 32 -8.30 -5.09 -18.90
C VAL A 32 -7.40 -3.91 -18.50
N PRO A 33 -7.59 -2.71 -19.07
CA PRO A 33 -6.70 -1.58 -18.87
C PRO A 33 -6.90 -0.98 -17.48
N MET A 34 -5.81 -0.91 -16.71
CA MET A 34 -5.76 -0.29 -15.38
C MET A 34 -4.73 0.85 -15.36
N PRO A 35 -4.92 1.93 -16.16
CA PRO A 35 -3.87 2.90 -16.47
C PRO A 35 -3.37 3.74 -15.28
N ASN A 36 -4.13 3.81 -14.19
CA ASN A 36 -3.81 4.63 -13.03
C ASN A 36 -3.16 3.83 -11.88
N THR A 37 -3.15 2.49 -11.93
CA THR A 37 -2.57 1.65 -10.85
C THR A 37 -1.09 1.90 -10.63
N ARG A 38 -0.35 2.28 -11.68
CA ARG A 38 1.06 2.74 -11.60
C ARG A 38 1.29 3.91 -10.63
N PHE A 39 0.25 4.68 -10.31
CA PHE A 39 0.34 5.76 -9.34
C PHE A 39 0.00 5.33 -7.90
N GLY A 40 -0.38 4.07 -7.69
CA GLY A 40 -0.84 3.55 -6.40
C GLY A 40 0.14 3.78 -5.26
N ILE A 41 1.41 3.43 -5.46
CA ILE A 41 2.48 3.59 -4.46
C ILE A 41 2.75 5.08 -4.14
N PRO A 42 3.00 5.98 -5.12
CA PRO A 42 3.14 7.41 -4.85
C PRO A 42 1.95 8.02 -4.10
N VAL A 43 0.72 7.69 -4.52
CA VAL A 43 -0.51 8.20 -3.89
C VAL A 43 -0.65 7.68 -2.47
N TYR A 44 -0.38 6.40 -2.24
CA TYR A 44 -0.38 5.81 -0.90
C TYR A 44 0.67 6.43 0.00
N PHE A 45 1.86 6.69 -0.51
CA PHE A 45 2.91 7.35 0.26
C PHE A 45 2.43 8.70 0.79
N VAL A 46 1.81 9.52 -0.04
CA VAL A 46 1.29 10.83 0.40
C VAL A 46 0.16 10.67 1.41
N ILE A 47 -0.90 9.94 1.04
CA ILE A 47 -2.11 9.83 1.84
C ILE A 47 -1.82 9.18 3.19
N SER A 48 -1.16 8.01 3.19
CA SER A 48 -0.88 7.25 4.41
C SER A 48 -0.02 8.02 5.41
N ARG A 49 0.87 8.90 4.95
CA ARG A 49 1.76 9.68 5.82
C ARG A 49 1.01 10.83 6.49
N VAL A 50 0.21 11.58 5.72
CA VAL A 50 -0.63 12.65 6.25
C VAL A 50 -1.64 12.10 7.25
N GLU A 51 -2.34 11.02 6.90
CA GLU A 51 -3.32 10.39 7.78
C GLU A 51 -2.66 9.76 9.01
N ALA A 52 -1.51 9.11 8.87
CA ALA A 52 -0.77 8.57 10.02
C ALA A 52 -0.33 9.68 10.97
N ALA A 53 0.21 10.80 10.47
CA ALA A 53 0.61 11.91 11.33
C ALA A 53 -0.55 12.42 12.18
N SER A 54 -1.72 12.63 11.55
CA SER A 54 -2.94 13.03 12.24
C SER A 54 -3.42 11.98 13.24
N ASN A 55 -3.55 10.71 12.82
CA ASN A 55 -4.05 9.64 13.67
C ASN A 55 -3.16 9.37 14.88
N LEU A 56 -1.84 9.48 14.72
CA LEU A 56 -0.86 9.25 15.78
C LEU A 56 -0.70 10.45 16.73
N HIS A 57 -1.32 11.61 16.48
CA HIS A 57 -1.27 12.74 17.42
C HIS A 57 -1.91 12.42 18.77
N ARG A 58 -2.90 11.51 18.82
CA ARG A 58 -3.57 11.10 20.06
C ARG A 58 -2.67 10.43 21.09
N TYR A 59 -1.51 9.91 20.67
CA TYR A 59 -0.56 9.27 21.57
C TYR A 59 0.40 10.33 22.14
N ASP A 60 0.05 10.80 23.34
CA ASP A 60 0.70 11.92 24.01
C ASP A 60 1.16 11.62 25.45
N GLY A 61 0.74 10.47 26.01
CA GLY A 61 1.05 10.06 27.38
C GLY A 61 0.19 10.73 28.46
N VAL A 62 -0.92 11.38 28.08
CA VAL A 62 -1.86 12.03 29.01
C VAL A 62 -3.01 11.12 29.36
N LYS A 63 -3.76 10.65 28.36
CA LYS A 63 -4.96 9.82 28.60
C LYS A 63 -4.63 8.34 28.77
N TYR A 64 -3.66 7.83 28.03
CA TYR A 64 -3.29 6.42 28.00
C TYR A 64 -1.89 6.19 27.40
N GLY A 65 -1.41 4.96 27.53
CA GLY A 65 -0.17 4.50 26.91
C GLY A 65 1.10 4.97 27.64
N TYR A 66 2.22 4.93 26.91
CA TYR A 66 3.52 5.30 27.46
C TYR A 66 3.57 6.79 27.81
N ARG A 67 3.89 7.08 29.08
CA ARG A 67 4.16 8.42 29.61
C ARG A 67 5.60 8.48 30.09
N TYR A 68 6.31 9.54 29.71
CA TYR A 68 7.63 9.79 30.25
C TYR A 68 7.56 9.94 31.77
N ASN A 69 8.36 9.14 32.48
CA ASN A 69 8.23 8.93 33.93
C ASN A 69 9.19 9.77 34.77
N ARG A 70 9.93 10.71 34.17
CA ARG A 70 10.81 11.63 34.88
C ARG A 70 10.19 13.03 34.93
N GLN A 71 10.74 13.86 35.81
CA GLN A 71 10.38 15.27 35.90
C GLN A 71 10.56 15.96 34.54
N VAL A 72 9.61 16.83 34.22
CA VAL A 72 9.55 17.64 33.00
C VAL A 72 9.26 19.08 33.40
N ALA A 73 9.78 20.05 32.64
CA ALA A 73 9.58 21.46 32.92
C ALA A 73 8.14 21.91 32.63
N ASP A 74 7.53 21.37 31.58
CA ASP A 74 6.18 21.74 31.13
C ASP A 74 5.48 20.60 30.37
N LEU A 75 4.24 20.85 29.96
CA LEU A 75 3.43 19.91 29.17
C LEU A 75 4.02 19.67 27.77
N ARG A 76 4.71 20.64 27.16
CA ARG A 76 5.33 20.49 25.85
C ARG A 76 6.52 19.53 25.92
N GLU A 77 7.32 19.60 26.98
CA GLU A 77 8.39 18.64 27.24
C GLU A 77 7.82 17.24 27.49
N LEU A 78 6.73 17.11 28.26
CA LEU A 78 6.06 15.82 28.43
C LEU A 78 5.69 15.19 27.08
N TYR A 79 5.06 15.94 26.18
CA TYR A 79 4.70 15.44 24.85
C TYR A 79 5.92 15.03 24.02
N ARG A 80 6.95 15.88 23.96
CA ARG A 80 8.17 15.60 23.19
C ARG A 80 8.89 14.36 23.72
N ARG A 81 9.03 14.22 25.05
CA ARG A 81 9.72 13.09 25.68
C ARG A 81 8.92 11.80 25.55
N SER A 82 7.60 11.85 25.80
CA SER A 82 6.73 10.68 25.68
C SER A 82 6.71 10.15 24.25
N ARG A 83 6.45 11.01 23.25
CA ARG A 83 6.44 10.61 21.83
C ARG A 83 7.84 10.23 21.33
N GLY A 84 8.86 10.98 21.74
CA GLY A 84 10.25 10.76 21.37
C GLY A 84 10.81 9.42 21.87
N ARG A 85 10.33 8.91 23.01
CA ARG A 85 10.72 7.58 23.52
C ARG A 85 9.72 6.47 23.19
N GLY A 86 8.44 6.80 23.03
CA GLY A 86 7.38 5.83 22.77
C GLY A 86 7.33 5.33 21.33
N PHE A 87 7.66 6.17 20.35
CA PHE A 87 7.66 5.75 18.94
C PHE A 87 9.00 5.18 18.48
N GLY A 88 8.94 4.08 17.74
CA GLY A 88 10.09 3.57 16.98
C GLY A 88 10.49 4.46 15.79
N PRO A 89 11.61 4.15 15.11
CA PRO A 89 12.11 4.94 13.98
C PRO A 89 11.11 5.08 12.82
N GLN A 90 10.45 3.99 12.42
CA GLN A 90 9.51 4.01 11.29
C GLN A 90 8.28 4.91 11.57
N PRO A 91 7.52 4.76 12.67
CA PRO A 91 6.43 5.69 13.00
C PRO A 91 6.87 7.16 13.09
N LYS A 92 8.06 7.45 13.66
CA LYS A 92 8.60 8.81 13.68
C LYS A 92 8.83 9.38 12.29
N LEU A 93 9.48 8.61 11.41
CA LEU A 93 9.69 9.01 10.03
C LEU A 93 8.36 9.26 9.32
N ARG A 94 7.35 8.41 9.55
CA ARG A 94 6.01 8.60 8.97
C ARG A 94 5.34 9.90 9.43
N ILE A 95 5.40 10.20 10.73
CA ILE A 95 4.87 11.43 11.31
C ILE A 95 5.59 12.65 10.73
N LEU A 96 6.92 12.65 10.70
CA LEU A 96 7.71 13.76 10.18
C LEU A 96 7.39 14.03 8.71
N MET A 97 7.35 12.98 7.88
CA MET A 97 6.98 13.10 6.47
C MET A 97 5.53 13.56 6.30
N GLY A 98 4.59 13.04 7.10
CA GLY A 98 3.20 13.46 7.06
C GLY A 98 3.03 14.94 7.37
N MET A 99 3.66 15.41 8.44
CA MET A 99 3.66 16.84 8.81
C MET A 99 4.29 17.72 7.73
N TYR A 100 5.35 17.25 7.06
CA TYR A 100 5.97 17.96 5.95
C TYR A 100 5.03 18.07 4.74
N VAL A 101 4.42 16.95 4.35
CA VAL A 101 3.54 16.89 3.16
C VAL A 101 2.20 17.60 3.39
N SER A 102 1.78 17.77 4.64
CA SER A 102 0.57 18.51 5.03
C SER A 102 0.80 19.99 5.37
N ALA A 103 2.05 20.46 5.42
CA ALA A 103 2.34 21.81 5.88
C ALA A 103 1.94 22.86 4.83
N GLU A 104 1.14 23.84 5.25
CA GLU A 104 0.63 24.96 4.45
C GLU A 104 1.75 25.79 3.78
N GLN A 105 2.92 25.87 4.41
CA GLN A 105 4.09 26.56 3.89
C GLN A 105 4.72 25.85 2.67
N TYR A 106 4.37 24.58 2.46
CA TYR A 106 4.74 23.75 1.33
C TYR A 106 3.50 23.29 0.54
N GLU A 107 2.37 23.98 0.65
CA GLU A 107 1.14 23.72 -0.13
C GLU A 107 1.42 23.82 -1.63
N LYS A 108 1.93 22.73 -2.19
CA LYS A 108 1.77 22.37 -3.60
C LYS A 108 0.51 21.52 -3.79
N GLY A 109 -0.37 21.46 -2.78
CA GLY A 109 -1.57 20.63 -2.80
C GLY A 109 -1.29 19.14 -2.96
N TYR A 110 -0.18 18.62 -2.41
CA TYR A 110 0.22 17.22 -2.58
C TYR A 110 -0.86 16.25 -2.12
N TYR A 111 -1.47 16.51 -0.95
CA TYR A 111 -2.54 15.67 -0.41
C TYR A 111 -3.78 15.70 -1.30
N ASP A 112 -4.23 16.89 -1.69
CA ASP A 112 -5.38 17.06 -2.60
C ASP A 112 -5.13 16.44 -3.98
N GLN A 113 -3.92 16.59 -4.52
CA GLN A 113 -3.51 15.96 -5.77
C GLN A 113 -3.54 14.43 -5.63
N ALA A 114 -3.01 13.88 -4.53
CA ALA A 114 -3.06 12.45 -4.27
C ALA A 114 -4.51 11.95 -4.14
N LEU A 115 -5.40 12.69 -3.49
CA LEU A 115 -6.83 12.37 -3.42
C LEU A 115 -7.49 12.36 -4.81
N ARG A 116 -7.14 13.31 -5.69
CA ARG A 116 -7.64 13.32 -7.08
C ARG A 116 -7.16 12.09 -7.86
N VAL A 117 -5.89 11.72 -7.73
CA VAL A 117 -5.36 10.52 -8.39
C VAL A 117 -5.94 9.24 -7.79
N ARG A 118 -6.20 9.19 -6.47
CA ARG A 118 -6.94 8.09 -5.83
C ARG A 118 -8.31 7.89 -6.48
N THR A 119 -9.02 8.97 -6.79
CA THR A 119 -10.30 8.90 -7.53
C THR A 119 -10.12 8.31 -8.93
N LEU A 120 -9.02 8.62 -9.63
CA LEU A 120 -8.72 8.02 -10.93
C LEU A 120 -8.44 6.52 -10.81
N ILE A 121 -7.68 6.09 -9.79
CA ILE A 121 -7.45 4.66 -9.52
C ILE A 121 -8.76 3.95 -9.26
N ARG A 122 -9.63 4.54 -8.41
CA ARG A 122 -10.96 3.98 -8.14
C ARG A 122 -11.80 3.85 -9.40
N ARG A 123 -11.76 4.84 -10.28
CA ARG A 123 -12.50 4.84 -11.55
C ARG A 123 -12.08 3.69 -12.47
N ASP A 124 -10.80 3.29 -12.46
CA ASP A 124 -10.36 2.11 -13.24
C ASP A 124 -11.11 0.84 -12.80
N PHE A 125 -11.26 0.61 -11.48
CA PHE A 125 -12.03 -0.51 -10.95
C PHE A 125 -13.53 -0.37 -11.22
N GLU A 126 -14.09 0.84 -11.10
CA GLU A 126 -15.50 1.10 -11.42
C GLU A 126 -15.82 0.75 -12.88
N VAL A 127 -14.93 1.09 -13.82
CA VAL A 127 -15.08 0.73 -15.25
C VAL A 127 -14.89 -0.77 -15.47
N ALA A 128 -13.94 -1.39 -14.79
CA ALA A 128 -13.68 -2.83 -14.91
C ALA A 128 -14.88 -3.67 -14.42
N PHE A 129 -15.51 -3.26 -13.31
CA PHE A 129 -16.63 -3.97 -12.68
C PHE A 129 -18.03 -3.48 -13.12
N ASP A 130 -18.13 -2.47 -14.00
CA ASP A 130 -19.42 -1.96 -14.47
C ASP A 130 -20.19 -3.07 -15.22
N PRO A 131 -21.38 -3.51 -14.74
CA PRO A 131 -22.17 -4.56 -15.38
C PRO A 131 -22.66 -4.19 -16.79
N GLU A 132 -22.83 -2.88 -17.04
CA GLU A 132 -23.20 -2.34 -18.36
C GLU A 132 -21.97 -1.89 -19.16
N GLY A 133 -20.78 -2.08 -18.58
CA GLY A 133 -19.50 -1.67 -19.15
C GLY A 133 -18.96 -2.64 -20.21
N PRO A 134 -17.78 -2.33 -20.76
CA PRO A 134 -17.14 -3.17 -21.77
C PRO A 134 -16.53 -4.46 -21.18
N TYR A 135 -16.13 -4.46 -19.90
CA TYR A 135 -15.43 -5.58 -19.26
C TYR A 135 -16.32 -6.43 -18.37
N ARG A 136 -17.27 -5.83 -17.63
CA ARG A 136 -18.28 -6.54 -16.82
C ARG A 136 -17.67 -7.61 -15.92
N LEU A 137 -16.53 -7.32 -15.31
CA LEU A 137 -15.85 -8.28 -14.47
C LEU A 137 -16.66 -8.54 -13.19
N ASP A 138 -16.68 -9.79 -12.74
CA ASP A 138 -17.12 -10.14 -11.38
C ASP A 138 -15.95 -10.12 -10.39
N CYS A 139 -14.75 -10.40 -10.87
CA CYS A 139 -13.51 -10.38 -10.10
C CYS A 139 -12.32 -9.99 -10.98
N LEU A 140 -11.26 -9.47 -10.36
CA LEU A 140 -9.99 -9.16 -11.01
C LEU A 140 -8.91 -10.04 -10.40
N LEU A 141 -8.26 -10.86 -11.24
CA LEU A 141 -7.16 -11.73 -10.82
C LEU A 141 -5.81 -11.08 -11.14
N THR A 142 -4.92 -11.06 -10.17
CA THR A 142 -3.54 -10.61 -10.30
C THR A 142 -2.67 -11.32 -9.26
N ALA A 143 -1.35 -11.35 -9.46
CA ALA A 143 -0.44 -11.79 -8.39
C ALA A 143 -0.62 -10.88 -7.16
N THR A 144 -0.54 -11.45 -5.96
CA THR A 144 -0.58 -10.65 -4.74
C THR A 144 0.72 -9.83 -4.59
N THR A 145 1.85 -10.43 -4.96
CA THR A 145 3.18 -9.81 -4.83
C THR A 145 4.03 -10.07 -6.08
N PRO A 146 4.92 -9.12 -6.48
CA PRO A 146 5.72 -9.28 -7.70
C PRO A 146 6.85 -10.31 -7.58
N THR A 147 7.20 -10.72 -6.36
CA THR A 147 8.20 -11.74 -6.04
C THR A 147 7.70 -12.60 -4.88
N THR A 148 8.31 -13.77 -4.66
CA THR A 148 8.17 -14.50 -3.41
C THR A 148 8.84 -13.77 -2.24
N ALA A 149 8.69 -14.31 -1.03
CA ALA A 149 9.21 -13.71 0.19
C ALA A 149 10.74 -13.45 0.11
N PHE A 150 11.15 -12.26 0.51
CA PHE A 150 12.56 -11.90 0.62
C PHE A 150 13.12 -12.24 2.01
N GLU A 151 14.44 -12.42 2.10
CA GLU A 151 15.12 -12.70 3.36
C GLU A 151 15.01 -11.54 4.36
N ILE A 152 15.08 -11.86 5.65
CA ILE A 152 15.06 -10.87 6.72
C ILE A 152 16.23 -9.91 6.54
N GLY A 153 15.92 -8.61 6.46
CA GLY A 153 16.91 -7.55 6.29
C GLY A 153 17.27 -7.23 4.85
N ALA A 154 16.84 -8.02 3.86
CA ALA A 154 17.20 -7.83 2.45
C ALA A 154 16.76 -6.47 1.87
N VAL A 155 15.63 -5.92 2.37
CA VAL A 155 15.08 -4.62 1.95
C VAL A 155 15.26 -3.53 3.00
N TYR A 156 16.02 -3.81 4.08
CA TYR A 156 16.20 -2.84 5.15
C TYR A 156 17.06 -1.67 4.68
N GLY A 157 16.48 -0.46 4.68
CA GLY A 157 17.14 0.76 4.21
C GLY A 157 16.83 1.11 2.75
N ASP A 158 16.28 0.19 1.96
CA ASP A 158 15.78 0.49 0.61
C ASP A 158 14.27 0.73 0.65
N SER A 159 13.89 2.01 0.71
CA SER A 159 12.49 2.42 0.76
C SER A 159 11.73 2.17 -0.54
N VAL A 160 12.43 2.01 -1.67
CA VAL A 160 11.81 1.76 -2.98
C VAL A 160 11.46 0.29 -3.10
N LEU A 161 12.41 -0.61 -2.81
CA LEU A 161 12.17 -2.05 -2.84
C LEU A 161 11.11 -2.48 -1.81
N MET A 162 11.09 -1.88 -0.62
CA MET A 162 10.06 -2.17 0.37
C MET A 162 8.65 -1.78 -0.12
N GLN A 163 8.53 -0.72 -0.92
CA GLN A 163 7.25 -0.30 -1.50
C GLN A 163 6.86 -1.14 -2.72
N TYR A 164 7.83 -1.73 -3.42
CA TYR A 164 7.57 -2.61 -4.55
C TYR A 164 6.75 -3.84 -4.14
N ALA A 165 6.92 -4.32 -2.90
CA ALA A 165 6.12 -5.41 -2.34
C ALA A 165 4.60 -5.11 -2.30
N ASP A 166 4.22 -3.84 -2.16
CA ASP A 166 2.82 -3.40 -2.08
C ASP A 166 2.25 -2.96 -3.44
N LEU A 167 3.04 -3.08 -4.53
CA LEU A 167 2.69 -2.53 -5.84
C LEU A 167 1.33 -3.02 -6.36
N LEU A 168 1.06 -4.32 -6.19
CA LEU A 168 -0.14 -4.98 -6.71
C LEU A 168 -1.33 -4.94 -5.75
N THR A 169 -1.10 -4.61 -4.47
CA THR A 169 -2.14 -4.62 -3.43
C THR A 169 -2.72 -3.23 -3.16
N VAL A 170 -1.89 -2.19 -3.25
CA VAL A 170 -2.26 -0.84 -2.82
C VAL A 170 -3.42 -0.22 -3.60
N ALA A 171 -3.57 -0.61 -4.87
CA ALA A 171 -4.63 -0.10 -5.73
C ALA A 171 -6.02 -0.48 -5.21
N ALA A 172 -6.18 -1.68 -4.63
CA ALA A 172 -7.43 -2.13 -4.02
C ALA A 172 -7.81 -1.27 -2.82
N ASN A 173 -6.85 -0.87 -1.98
CA ASN A 173 -7.10 0.03 -0.85
C ASN A 173 -7.57 1.43 -1.31
N HIS A 174 -6.99 1.93 -2.40
CA HIS A 174 -7.39 3.22 -2.98
C HIS A 174 -8.80 3.19 -3.52
N ALA A 175 -9.14 2.12 -4.25
CA ALA A 175 -10.47 1.90 -4.81
C ALA A 175 -11.52 1.56 -3.74
N GLY A 176 -11.10 1.01 -2.60
CA GLY A 176 -12.01 0.58 -1.53
C GLY A 176 -12.72 -0.73 -1.86
N VAL A 177 -12.10 -1.58 -2.68
CA VAL A 177 -12.64 -2.89 -3.07
C VAL A 177 -12.09 -4.00 -2.16
N PRO A 178 -12.84 -5.10 -1.94
CA PRO A 178 -12.31 -6.26 -1.22
C PRO A 178 -11.19 -6.92 -2.02
N GLY A 179 -10.27 -7.58 -1.31
CA GLY A 179 -9.19 -8.36 -1.90
C GLY A 179 -8.93 -9.65 -1.11
N LEU A 180 -8.57 -10.70 -1.82
CA LEU A 180 -8.23 -12.02 -1.27
C LEU A 180 -6.90 -12.47 -1.90
N SER A 181 -6.04 -13.08 -1.09
CA SER A 181 -4.81 -13.73 -1.54
C SER A 181 -4.95 -15.23 -1.30
N LEU A 182 -4.67 -16.03 -2.32
CA LEU A 182 -4.75 -17.48 -2.29
C LEU A 182 -3.41 -18.06 -2.77
N PRO A 183 -2.94 -19.18 -2.21
CA PRO A 183 -1.75 -19.85 -2.72
C PRO A 183 -1.94 -20.28 -4.18
N ALA A 184 -1.07 -19.80 -5.07
CA ALA A 184 -1.07 -20.11 -6.50
C ALA A 184 0.08 -21.05 -6.90
N GLY A 185 1.02 -21.34 -5.99
CA GLY A 185 2.13 -22.24 -6.26
C GLY A 185 3.26 -22.12 -5.23
N ILE A 186 4.37 -22.78 -5.56
CA ILE A 186 5.62 -22.73 -4.80
C ILE A 186 6.74 -22.45 -5.81
N ASP A 187 7.61 -21.48 -5.53
CA ASP A 187 8.77 -21.20 -6.38
C ASP A 187 9.86 -22.26 -6.26
N SER A 188 10.89 -22.16 -7.10
CA SER A 188 12.07 -23.05 -7.08
C SER A 188 12.85 -23.05 -5.76
N LYS A 189 12.63 -22.07 -4.88
CA LYS A 189 13.24 -21.97 -3.54
C LYS A 189 12.36 -22.55 -2.45
N GLY A 190 11.19 -23.08 -2.78
CA GLY A 190 10.25 -23.63 -1.79
C GLY A 190 9.39 -22.58 -1.11
N LEU A 191 9.27 -21.37 -1.66
CA LEU A 191 8.49 -20.27 -1.10
C LEU A 191 7.11 -20.16 -1.75
N PRO A 192 6.04 -19.89 -0.99
CA PRO A 192 4.70 -19.72 -1.55
C PRO A 192 4.61 -18.54 -2.51
N ILE A 193 3.83 -18.73 -3.57
CA ILE A 193 3.36 -17.69 -4.49
C ILE A 193 1.87 -17.48 -4.24
N GLY A 194 1.41 -16.24 -4.32
CA GLY A 194 -0.01 -15.89 -4.26
C GLY A 194 -0.36 -14.71 -5.14
#